data_AF-A0AAV5Q9J4-F1
#
_entry.id   AF-A0AAV5Q9J4-F1
#
_cell.length_a   1.000
_cell.length_b   1.000
_cell.length_c   1.000
_cell.angle_alpha   90.00
_cell.angle_beta   90.00
_cell.angle_gamma   90.00
#
_symmetry.space_group_name_H-M   'P 1'
#
loop_
_entity.id
_entity.type
_entity.pdbx_description
1 polymer ?
#
loop_
_entity_poly.entity_id
_entity_poly.type
_entity_poly.pdbx_seq_one_letter_code
_entity_poly.pdbx_strand_id
1 'polypeptide(L)'
;MFRLLNKTTSRTRKLQIGAFVLATSIGSTLNSTIWNESVNVDTPPLIAASELANHNKKGDLWVSIHGHVYDVSDFLEMHPGGEAKLLQYAGKDATRGFRVQHPEGYLEKFLDKEWYKGELIKENKKSKSKSKSKSKSSNISNNIEKIEGKMGSDDEEYYKQLVKQVVKPKKKNSEKKQIFNADTMPNLSQIFSLNDFEYVAKHLLNPLVYAYIQSGSDNEFTLRENRNALGRIFFRPRCLVDVKSNQMNTEFLGVKSDVPFIVGAFSGIELVNEKSSDDSVVELSQKYGAMSIVAKDSTTPLNKFASQSIFYQYSIDTKDELSNAADHLKELKRNYPNIKAFFISVDTPVRGNLEHFKKIEAQAHQYSDIPAPQLQLSTSERNFSLTWDDLIDLKEKASVPIVLKGVQRVEDVILSKKLGFAGALISNHGGKQLDQGLSPIEVLYKSHQEFSKQKIDIKSDKFELFVEGGFHRGSDIIKALCLGATPAISKPFLYSQIYGNKGFEKALNLIKSEINRDMKLLGANSINDLTPELLDCESLNFRVVKKDYDDLYGQNYSDLPPPPFKNQQQLKMVKC
;
A
#
# COMPACT_ATOMS: atom_id res chain seq x y z
N MET A 1 45.24 51.73 9.44
CA MET A 1 45.46 53.01 10.16
C MET A 1 44.63 54.07 9.45
N PHE A 2 43.52 54.56 10.05
CA PHE A 2 42.63 55.64 9.51
C PHE A 2 41.96 55.36 8.14
N ARG A 3 40.86 56.03 7.70
CA ARG A 3 39.59 56.45 8.38
C ARG A 3 38.61 57.02 7.31
N LEU A 4 37.33 56.57 7.28
CA LEU A 4 36.14 57.34 6.81
C LEU A 4 36.13 57.78 5.30
N LEU A 5 35.09 58.36 4.65
CA LEU A 5 33.62 58.54 4.88
C LEU A 5 32.89 58.84 3.54
N ASN A 6 31.58 58.50 3.42
CA ASN A 6 30.42 59.29 2.89
C ASN A 6 29.21 58.34 2.60
N LYS A 7 27.91 58.61 2.88
CA LYS A 7 26.98 59.77 2.65
C LYS A 7 26.56 59.88 1.15
N THR A 8 25.30 60.13 0.73
CA THR A 8 24.01 60.65 1.31
C THR A 8 22.84 60.44 0.29
N THR A 9 21.49 60.42 0.50
CA THR A 9 20.54 60.27 1.66
C THR A 9 19.05 60.24 1.18
N SER A 10 18.16 59.45 1.83
CA SER A 10 16.67 59.66 1.95
C SER A 10 15.76 59.40 0.71
N ARG A 11 14.39 59.33 0.75
CA ARG A 11 13.35 59.50 1.80
C ARG A 11 11.96 58.87 1.42
N THR A 12 11.35 58.08 2.34
CA THR A 12 9.90 57.93 2.71
C THR A 12 8.68 58.03 1.73
N ARG A 13 7.72 57.08 1.92
CA ARG A 13 6.21 57.22 1.99
C ARG A 13 5.38 57.50 0.70
N LYS A 14 4.05 57.25 0.60
CA LYS A 14 3.08 56.23 1.15
C LYS A 14 1.65 56.51 0.56
N LEU A 15 0.73 55.51 0.55
CA LEU A 15 -0.74 55.57 0.22
C LEU A 15 -1.12 55.93 -1.25
N GLN A 16 -2.37 55.81 -1.76
CA GLN A 16 -3.51 54.85 -1.64
C GLN A 16 -4.65 55.32 -2.62
N ILE A 17 -5.86 54.72 -2.59
CA ILE A 17 -7.11 55.03 -3.37
C ILE A 17 -7.11 54.39 -4.78
N GLY A 18 -8.19 53.76 -5.31
CA GLY A 18 -9.42 53.22 -4.69
C GLY A 18 -10.77 53.74 -5.26
N ALA A 19 -11.42 53.01 -6.18
CA ALA A 19 -12.82 53.24 -6.60
C ALA A 19 -13.50 52.02 -7.28
N PHE A 20 -14.84 52.02 -7.28
CA PHE A 20 -15.78 51.03 -7.85
C PHE A 20 -16.14 51.30 -9.33
N VAL A 21 -16.77 50.33 -10.02
CA VAL A 21 -18.06 50.47 -10.80
C VAL A 21 -18.48 49.12 -11.44
N LEU A 22 -19.78 48.94 -11.73
CA LEU A 22 -20.43 47.76 -12.33
C LEU A 22 -21.14 48.08 -13.66
N ALA A 23 -21.07 47.17 -14.65
CA ALA A 23 -22.00 46.98 -15.80
C ALA A 23 -21.59 45.67 -16.53
N THR A 24 -22.38 44.61 -16.80
CA THR A 24 -23.72 44.39 -17.40
C THR A 24 -23.80 44.32 -18.94
N SER A 25 -23.54 43.11 -19.48
CA SER A 25 -24.29 42.41 -20.58
C SER A 25 -24.48 43.03 -21.99
N ILE A 26 -24.78 42.14 -22.97
CA ILE A 26 -25.10 42.40 -24.40
C ILE A 26 -23.84 42.70 -25.26
N GLY A 27 -23.68 42.21 -26.50
CA GLY A 27 -24.45 41.19 -27.23
C GLY A 27 -24.19 41.19 -28.75
N SER A 28 -23.96 39.99 -29.32
CA SER A 28 -24.08 39.62 -30.75
C SER A 28 -23.37 40.43 -31.87
N THR A 29 -22.45 39.71 -32.54
CA THR A 29 -22.28 39.57 -34.02
C THR A 29 -21.60 40.62 -34.92
N LEU A 30 -20.60 40.09 -35.65
CA LEU A 30 -20.30 40.19 -37.10
C LEU A 30 -19.10 41.02 -37.62
N ASN A 31 -18.41 40.36 -38.56
CA ASN A 31 -17.53 40.84 -39.64
C ASN A 31 -16.17 41.51 -39.36
N SER A 32 -15.15 40.65 -39.36
CA SER A 32 -14.05 40.64 -40.35
C SER A 32 -13.30 41.94 -40.65
N THR A 33 -12.09 42.04 -40.09
CA THR A 33 -10.94 42.67 -40.75
C THR A 33 -9.77 41.69 -40.70
N ILE A 34 -9.24 41.29 -41.86
CA ILE A 34 -8.05 40.43 -41.94
C ILE A 34 -6.82 41.32 -41.73
N TRP A 35 -6.05 41.04 -40.67
CA TRP A 35 -4.66 41.48 -40.57
C TRP A 35 -3.75 40.27 -40.76
N ASN A 36 -2.94 40.34 -41.81
CA ASN A 36 -2.10 39.25 -42.25
C ASN A 36 -0.69 39.42 -41.66
N GLU A 37 -0.53 39.07 -40.39
CA GLU A 37 0.80 38.96 -39.76
C GLU A 37 1.33 37.53 -39.89
N SER A 38 2.63 37.40 -40.10
CA SER A 38 3.27 36.12 -40.45
C SER A 38 3.28 35.16 -39.27
N VAL A 39 2.41 34.15 -39.30
CA VAL A 39 2.44 33.03 -38.35
C VAL A 39 3.75 32.27 -38.52
N ASN A 40 4.57 32.24 -37.47
CA ASN A 40 5.71 31.32 -37.39
C ASN A 40 5.16 29.93 -37.07
N VAL A 41 5.26 28.99 -38.01
CA VAL A 41 4.54 27.71 -37.95
C VAL A 41 5.36 26.66 -37.21
N ASP A 42 5.16 26.58 -35.91
CA ASP A 42 5.65 25.48 -35.05
C ASP A 42 4.54 24.95 -34.12
N THR A 43 3.28 25.02 -34.58
CA THR A 43 2.16 24.29 -33.98
C THR A 43 2.22 22.83 -34.42
N PRO A 44 2.24 21.85 -33.50
CA PRO A 44 2.28 20.44 -33.87
C PRO A 44 1.04 20.04 -34.68
N PRO A 45 1.12 19.01 -35.54
CA PRO A 45 -0.03 18.55 -36.32
C PRO A 45 -1.20 18.16 -35.42
N LEU A 46 -2.43 18.33 -35.91
CA LEU A 46 -3.64 17.99 -35.17
C LEU A 46 -4.26 16.72 -35.74
N ILE A 47 -4.23 15.65 -34.96
CA ILE A 47 -4.60 14.30 -35.38
C ILE A 47 -6.00 13.96 -34.86
N ALA A 48 -6.84 13.40 -35.73
CA ALA A 48 -8.20 13.01 -35.34
C ALA A 48 -8.21 11.69 -34.54
N ALA A 49 -9.12 11.55 -33.58
CA ALA A 49 -9.32 10.27 -32.89
C ALA A 49 -9.74 9.11 -33.84
N SER A 50 -10.31 9.43 -35.01
CA SER A 50 -10.61 8.49 -36.09
C SER A 50 -9.40 8.14 -36.97
N GLU A 51 -8.37 8.98 -36.97
CA GLU A 51 -7.12 8.79 -37.71
C GLU A 51 -6.18 7.90 -36.90
N LEU A 52 -5.93 8.27 -35.63
CA LEU A 52 -5.24 7.43 -34.63
C LEU A 52 -5.76 5.99 -34.63
N ALA A 53 -7.09 5.81 -34.69
CA ALA A 53 -7.72 4.49 -34.67
C ALA A 53 -7.37 3.57 -35.86
N ASN A 54 -6.78 4.08 -36.95
CA ASN A 54 -6.36 3.26 -38.10
C ASN A 54 -5.02 2.53 -37.84
N HIS A 55 -4.10 3.21 -37.14
CA HIS A 55 -2.72 2.78 -36.86
C HIS A 55 -2.69 1.78 -35.70
N ASN A 56 -3.26 0.59 -35.94
CA ASN A 56 -3.61 -0.39 -34.92
C ASN A 56 -2.93 -1.78 -35.05
N LYS A 57 -1.80 -1.89 -35.77
CA LYS A 57 -1.16 -3.18 -36.14
C LYS A 57 0.34 -3.19 -35.90
N LYS A 58 0.95 -4.37 -35.81
CA LYS A 58 2.42 -4.49 -35.83
C LYS A 58 2.96 -3.95 -37.17
N GLY A 59 3.91 -3.02 -37.11
CA GLY A 59 4.44 -2.28 -38.26
C GLY A 59 3.63 -1.04 -38.68
N ASP A 60 2.52 -0.73 -38.01
CA ASP A 60 1.70 0.47 -38.20
C ASP A 60 0.91 0.76 -36.91
N LEU A 61 1.61 1.27 -35.89
CA LEU A 61 1.15 1.34 -34.51
C LEU A 61 1.35 2.72 -33.89
N TRP A 62 0.26 3.48 -33.77
CA TRP A 62 0.27 4.74 -33.03
C TRP A 62 -0.48 4.61 -31.71
N VAL A 63 -0.06 5.38 -30.72
CA VAL A 63 -0.70 5.52 -29.40
C VAL A 63 -0.82 6.99 -29.04
N SER A 64 -1.84 7.36 -28.27
CA SER A 64 -1.88 8.69 -27.65
C SER A 64 -1.55 8.63 -26.16
N ILE A 65 -0.70 9.54 -25.69
CA ILE A 65 -0.29 9.63 -24.29
C ILE A 65 -0.30 11.11 -23.89
N HIS A 66 -0.99 11.44 -22.80
CA HIS A 66 -1.23 12.81 -22.30
C HIS A 66 -1.94 13.76 -23.29
N GLY A 67 -2.51 13.24 -24.39
CA GLY A 67 -3.12 14.03 -25.47
C GLY A 67 -2.20 14.25 -26.67
N HIS A 68 -0.92 13.89 -26.56
CA HIS A 68 0.03 13.80 -27.67
C HIS A 68 -0.12 12.44 -28.37
N VAL A 69 0.22 12.34 -29.65
CA VAL A 69 0.17 11.13 -30.47
C VAL A 69 1.58 10.75 -30.90
N TYR A 70 1.94 9.49 -30.70
CA TYR A 70 3.25 8.95 -31.01
C TYR A 70 3.12 7.70 -31.89
N ASP A 71 3.98 7.63 -32.89
CA ASP A 71 4.22 6.44 -33.71
C ASP A 71 5.30 5.62 -33.05
N VAL A 72 4.93 4.42 -32.63
CA VAL A 72 5.79 3.52 -31.85
C VAL A 72 5.93 2.19 -32.58
N SER A 73 5.77 2.20 -33.91
CA SER A 73 5.86 1.05 -34.80
C SER A 73 7.21 0.35 -34.68
N ASP A 74 8.32 1.09 -34.75
CA ASP A 74 9.68 0.58 -34.63
C ASP A 74 10.08 0.33 -33.16
N PHE A 75 9.52 1.12 -32.23
CA PHE A 75 9.75 0.94 -30.79
C PHE A 75 9.05 -0.33 -30.24
N LEU A 76 8.07 -0.88 -30.95
CA LEU A 76 7.26 -2.02 -30.49
C LEU A 76 8.11 -3.23 -30.06
N GLU A 77 9.10 -3.62 -30.87
CA GLU A 77 9.97 -4.77 -30.60
C GLU A 77 11.03 -4.45 -29.53
N MET A 78 11.36 -3.17 -29.34
CA MET A 78 12.30 -2.69 -28.32
C MET A 78 11.63 -2.35 -26.97
N HIS A 79 10.30 -2.38 -26.90
CA HIS A 79 9.54 -1.96 -25.72
C HIS A 79 9.86 -2.85 -24.50
N PRO A 80 10.43 -2.30 -23.39
CA PRO A 80 10.87 -3.11 -22.25
C PRO A 80 9.76 -3.87 -21.52
N GLY A 81 8.50 -3.45 -21.66
CA GLY A 81 7.33 -4.21 -21.18
C GLY A 81 6.88 -5.36 -22.10
N GLY A 82 7.52 -5.53 -23.27
CA GLY A 82 7.16 -6.48 -24.32
C GLY A 82 6.08 -5.97 -25.28
N GLU A 83 6.10 -6.46 -26.52
CA GLU A 83 5.24 -5.99 -27.62
C GLU A 83 3.75 -5.97 -27.26
N ALA A 84 3.25 -7.04 -26.64
CA ALA A 84 1.84 -7.22 -26.31
C ALA A 84 1.27 -6.10 -25.41
N LYS A 85 2.11 -5.48 -24.58
CA LYS A 85 1.72 -4.37 -23.69
C LYS A 85 1.56 -3.03 -24.41
N LEU A 86 2.13 -2.89 -25.61
CA LEU A 86 1.94 -1.73 -26.48
C LEU A 86 0.80 -1.98 -27.47
N LEU A 87 0.74 -3.18 -28.05
CA LEU A 87 -0.34 -3.64 -28.93
C LEU A 87 -1.74 -3.54 -28.31
N GLN A 88 -1.91 -3.72 -27.00
CA GLN A 88 -3.22 -3.53 -26.34
C GLN A 88 -3.78 -2.10 -26.52
N TYR A 89 -2.91 -1.10 -26.70
CA TYR A 89 -3.25 0.30 -26.90
C TYR A 89 -3.12 0.77 -28.36
N ALA A 90 -2.82 -0.13 -29.31
CA ALA A 90 -2.70 0.20 -30.73
C ALA A 90 -3.94 0.94 -31.25
N GLY A 91 -3.73 2.16 -31.76
CA GLY A 91 -4.77 3.09 -32.21
C GLY A 91 -5.63 3.70 -31.11
N LYS A 92 -5.13 3.84 -29.86
CA LYS A 92 -5.92 4.28 -28.69
C LYS A 92 -5.16 5.27 -27.79
N ASP A 93 -5.91 5.89 -26.88
CA ASP A 93 -5.36 6.62 -25.72
C ASP A 93 -4.80 5.61 -24.70
N ALA A 94 -3.48 5.62 -24.56
CA ALA A 94 -2.68 4.81 -23.63
C ALA A 94 -2.35 5.55 -22.33
N THR A 95 -2.76 6.82 -22.14
CA THR A 95 -2.34 7.69 -21.01
C THR A 95 -2.50 7.02 -19.66
N ARG A 96 -3.62 6.32 -19.43
CA ARG A 96 -3.87 5.59 -18.17
C ARG A 96 -2.94 4.39 -17.99
N GLY A 97 -2.62 3.67 -19.07
CA GLY A 97 -1.68 2.55 -19.04
C GLY A 97 -0.24 3.01 -18.85
N PHE A 98 0.13 4.15 -19.45
CA PHE A 98 1.45 4.75 -19.34
C PHE A 98 1.73 5.23 -17.91
N ARG A 99 0.84 6.05 -17.32
CA ARG A 99 0.96 6.59 -15.94
C ARG A 99 0.97 5.53 -14.83
N VAL A 100 0.56 4.30 -15.12
CA VAL A 100 0.60 3.16 -14.18
C VAL A 100 1.94 2.41 -14.23
N GLN A 101 2.74 2.60 -15.29
CA GLN A 101 4.00 1.89 -15.51
C GLN A 101 5.23 2.82 -15.52
N HIS A 102 5.05 4.13 -15.71
CA HIS A 102 6.14 5.09 -15.85
C HIS A 102 5.89 6.36 -15.02
N PRO A 103 6.93 6.96 -14.41
CA PRO A 103 6.82 8.22 -13.69
C PRO A 103 6.61 9.41 -14.64
N GLU A 104 6.24 10.55 -14.07
CA GLU A 104 6.17 11.83 -14.78
C GLU A 104 7.59 12.28 -15.23
N GLY A 105 7.72 12.80 -16.45
CA GLY A 105 9.03 13.10 -17.07
C GLY A 105 9.71 11.94 -17.80
N TYR A 106 9.07 10.76 -17.90
CA TYR A 106 9.66 9.57 -18.56
C TYR A 106 9.51 9.58 -20.08
N LEU A 107 8.49 10.23 -20.64
CA LEU A 107 8.33 10.39 -22.10
C LEU A 107 9.48 11.22 -22.67
N GLU A 108 9.74 12.35 -22.02
CA GLU A 108 10.70 13.38 -22.37
C GLU A 108 12.16 12.90 -22.29
N LYS A 109 12.38 11.72 -21.70
CA LYS A 109 13.68 11.04 -21.58
C LYS A 109 13.87 9.88 -22.55
N PHE A 110 12.80 9.30 -23.09
CA PHE A 110 12.85 8.00 -23.79
C PHE A 110 12.03 7.90 -25.09
N LEU A 111 11.16 8.84 -25.42
CA LEU A 111 10.56 8.96 -26.76
C LEU A 111 11.26 10.07 -27.53
N ASP A 112 11.85 9.71 -28.66
CA ASP A 112 12.54 10.66 -29.52
C ASP A 112 11.57 11.57 -30.28
N LYS A 113 12.04 12.76 -30.67
CA LYS A 113 11.17 13.76 -31.33
C LYS A 113 10.61 13.26 -32.67
N GLU A 114 11.31 12.35 -33.33
CA GLU A 114 10.92 11.78 -34.63
C GLU A 114 9.68 10.87 -34.55
N TRP A 115 9.36 10.35 -33.36
CA TRP A 115 8.18 9.52 -33.12
C TRP A 115 6.92 10.34 -32.81
N TYR A 116 7.06 11.62 -32.48
CA TYR A 116 5.92 12.49 -32.19
C TYR A 116 5.22 12.92 -33.49
N LYS A 117 3.91 12.65 -33.59
CA LYS A 117 3.11 12.96 -34.79
C LYS A 117 2.18 14.16 -34.61
N GLY A 118 1.72 14.48 -33.39
CA GLY A 118 0.80 15.61 -33.18
C GLY A 118 -0.06 15.55 -31.91
N GLU A 119 -0.99 16.49 -31.76
CA GLU A 119 -1.97 16.55 -30.67
C GLU A 119 -3.32 15.93 -31.07
N LEU A 120 -3.98 15.23 -30.15
CA LEU A 120 -5.20 14.46 -30.39
C LEU A 120 -6.48 15.31 -30.23
N ILE A 121 -7.19 15.59 -31.33
CA ILE A 121 -8.51 16.23 -31.27
C ILE A 121 -9.58 15.22 -30.83
N LYS A 122 -10.35 15.60 -29.80
CA LYS A 122 -11.58 14.93 -29.38
C LYS A 122 -12.78 15.47 -30.18
N GLU A 123 -13.40 14.62 -31.02
CA GLU A 123 -14.58 14.98 -31.80
C GLU A 123 -15.78 15.37 -30.91
N ASN A 124 -16.23 16.63 -31.00
CA ASN A 124 -17.44 17.11 -30.33
C ASN A 124 -18.72 16.61 -31.04
N LYS A 125 -19.11 15.35 -30.76
CA LYS A 125 -20.33 14.74 -31.31
C LYS A 125 -21.59 15.37 -30.72
N LYS A 126 -22.15 16.35 -31.44
CA LYS A 126 -23.46 16.96 -31.19
C LYS A 126 -24.53 15.87 -30.95
N SER A 127 -25.37 16.11 -29.95
CA SER A 127 -26.44 15.20 -29.52
C SER A 127 -27.39 14.81 -30.66
N LYS A 128 -27.41 13.51 -31.01
CA LYS A 128 -28.48 12.91 -31.82
C LYS A 128 -29.24 11.90 -30.96
N SER A 129 -30.49 12.24 -30.66
CA SER A 129 -31.45 11.34 -30.03
C SER A 129 -31.60 10.05 -30.85
N LYS A 130 -31.58 8.89 -30.18
CA LYS A 130 -32.00 7.63 -30.79
C LYS A 130 -33.04 6.91 -29.93
N SER A 131 -34.13 6.62 -30.62
CA SER A 131 -35.23 5.74 -30.28
C SER A 131 -34.83 4.41 -29.67
N LYS A 132 -35.74 3.85 -28.86
CA LYS A 132 -35.67 2.47 -28.36
C LYS A 132 -35.63 1.49 -29.55
N SER A 133 -34.57 0.68 -29.63
CA SER A 133 -34.56 -0.55 -30.43
C SER A 133 -34.56 -1.76 -29.50
N LYS A 134 -35.33 -2.81 -29.84
CA LYS A 134 -35.32 -4.09 -29.12
C LYS A 134 -34.15 -4.93 -29.65
N SER A 135 -33.18 -5.26 -28.80
CA SER A 135 -32.20 -6.32 -29.08
C SER A 135 -32.79 -7.71 -28.79
N LYS A 136 -32.27 -8.74 -29.47
CA LYS A 136 -32.84 -10.10 -29.47
C LYS A 136 -32.26 -10.97 -28.36
N SER A 137 -33.13 -11.72 -27.67
CA SER A 137 -32.75 -12.79 -26.75
C SER A 137 -32.64 -14.14 -27.49
N SER A 138 -31.52 -14.39 -28.16
CA SER A 138 -31.24 -15.67 -28.83
C SER A 138 -29.75 -15.84 -29.11
N ASN A 139 -29.08 -16.74 -28.38
CA ASN A 139 -27.84 -17.48 -28.74
C ASN A 139 -27.20 -18.15 -27.50
N ILE A 140 -27.91 -19.11 -26.87
CA ILE A 140 -27.37 -19.98 -25.81
C ILE A 140 -27.65 -21.47 -26.10
N SER A 141 -28.59 -21.77 -27.01
CA SER A 141 -29.02 -23.13 -27.39
C SER A 141 -28.00 -23.95 -28.19
N ASN A 142 -27.08 -23.31 -28.92
CA ASN A 142 -26.40 -23.96 -30.05
C ASN A 142 -25.02 -24.60 -29.71
N ASN A 143 -24.62 -24.61 -28.43
CA ASN A 143 -23.32 -25.15 -28.00
C ASN A 143 -23.43 -26.47 -27.20
N ILE A 144 -24.58 -27.14 -27.21
CA ILE A 144 -24.79 -28.41 -26.49
C ILE A 144 -24.65 -29.64 -27.42
N GLU A 145 -25.04 -29.52 -28.70
CA GLU A 145 -25.07 -30.63 -29.69
C GLU A 145 -23.68 -31.05 -30.23
N LYS A 146 -22.61 -30.99 -29.43
CA LYS A 146 -21.25 -31.32 -29.87
C LYS A 146 -20.40 -32.21 -28.94
N ILE A 147 -21.03 -32.86 -27.96
CA ILE A 147 -20.39 -33.91 -27.14
C ILE A 147 -21.34 -35.12 -27.00
N GLU A 148 -21.76 -35.69 -28.12
CA GLU A 148 -22.41 -37.02 -28.14
C GLU A 148 -21.45 -38.02 -28.79
N GLY A 149 -20.92 -38.95 -27.98
CA GLY A 149 -19.77 -39.78 -28.37
C GLY A 149 -19.50 -40.96 -27.45
N LYS A 150 -20.45 -41.90 -27.37
CA LYS A 150 -20.39 -43.21 -26.68
C LYS A 150 -20.31 -43.17 -25.14
N MET A 151 -21.47 -43.33 -24.49
CA MET A 151 -21.62 -44.02 -23.19
C MET A 151 -23.01 -44.70 -23.16
N GLY A 152 -23.27 -45.55 -22.16
CA GLY A 152 -24.46 -46.41 -22.11
C GLY A 152 -25.77 -45.66 -21.83
N SER A 153 -26.90 -46.28 -22.19
CA SER A 153 -28.25 -45.72 -21.98
C SER A 153 -28.58 -45.40 -20.53
N ASP A 154 -28.05 -46.20 -19.61
CA ASP A 154 -28.51 -46.25 -18.22
C ASP A 154 -27.76 -45.22 -17.34
N ASP A 155 -26.51 -44.91 -17.69
CA ASP A 155 -25.72 -43.82 -17.08
C ASP A 155 -26.30 -42.44 -17.41
N GLU A 156 -26.89 -42.30 -18.59
CA GLU A 156 -27.29 -40.99 -19.12
C GLU A 156 -28.48 -40.41 -18.35
N GLU A 157 -29.46 -41.24 -17.97
CA GLU A 157 -30.54 -40.78 -17.09
C GLU A 157 -30.03 -40.51 -15.66
N TYR A 158 -29.14 -41.34 -15.12
CA TYR A 158 -28.54 -41.10 -13.80
C TYR A 158 -27.78 -39.77 -13.75
N TYR A 159 -26.97 -39.44 -14.77
CA TYR A 159 -26.33 -38.14 -14.91
C TYR A 159 -27.34 -37.01 -15.12
N LYS A 160 -28.39 -37.19 -15.94
CA LYS A 160 -29.47 -36.19 -16.10
C LYS A 160 -30.22 -35.94 -14.79
N GLN A 161 -30.38 -36.94 -13.92
CA GLN A 161 -30.96 -36.78 -12.59
C GLN A 161 -30.00 -36.11 -11.61
N LEU A 162 -28.73 -36.49 -11.56
CA LEU A 162 -27.68 -35.82 -10.76
C LEU A 162 -27.57 -34.33 -11.12
N VAL A 163 -27.48 -34.01 -12.42
CA VAL A 163 -27.45 -32.62 -12.91
C VAL A 163 -28.74 -31.89 -12.55
N LYS A 164 -29.93 -32.51 -12.64
CA LYS A 164 -31.19 -31.89 -12.18
C LYS A 164 -31.26 -31.69 -10.66
N GLN A 165 -30.52 -32.45 -9.84
CA GLN A 165 -30.46 -32.25 -8.39
C GLN A 165 -29.43 -31.17 -8.00
N VAL A 166 -28.23 -31.20 -8.58
CA VAL A 166 -27.17 -30.19 -8.38
C VAL A 166 -27.58 -28.84 -8.96
N VAL A 167 -28.25 -28.85 -10.12
CA VAL A 167 -28.82 -27.68 -10.82
C VAL A 167 -30.33 -27.58 -10.56
N LYS A 168 -30.79 -27.96 -9.37
CA LYS A 168 -31.94 -27.25 -8.79
C LYS A 168 -31.50 -25.79 -8.67
N PRO A 169 -32.16 -24.83 -9.34
CA PRO A 169 -31.81 -23.43 -9.13
C PRO A 169 -32.10 -23.11 -7.67
N LYS A 170 -31.03 -22.92 -6.87
CA LYS A 170 -31.14 -22.15 -5.63
C LYS A 170 -31.87 -20.88 -6.02
N LYS A 171 -33.09 -20.67 -5.49
CA LYS A 171 -33.79 -19.40 -5.63
C LYS A 171 -32.74 -18.33 -5.33
N LYS A 172 -32.49 -17.43 -6.29
CA LYS A 172 -31.64 -16.27 -6.02
C LYS A 172 -32.39 -15.43 -4.99
N ASN A 173 -32.15 -15.70 -3.71
CA ASN A 173 -32.24 -14.69 -2.68
C ASN A 173 -31.21 -13.64 -3.08
N SER A 174 -31.64 -12.69 -3.92
CA SER A 174 -30.84 -11.61 -4.47
C SER A 174 -30.61 -10.52 -3.42
N GLU A 175 -30.33 -10.95 -2.19
CA GLU A 175 -30.20 -10.11 -1.02
C GLU A 175 -28.78 -10.12 -0.51
N LYS A 176 -28.21 -8.90 -0.44
CA LYS A 176 -27.05 -8.53 0.35
C LYS A 176 -25.74 -9.21 -0.10
N LYS A 177 -24.93 -8.44 -0.83
CA LYS A 177 -23.73 -7.78 -0.25
C LYS A 177 -23.02 -6.87 -1.26
N GLN A 178 -23.52 -5.65 -1.40
CA GLN A 178 -22.64 -4.49 -1.38
C GLN A 178 -22.95 -3.80 -0.05
N ILE A 179 -22.09 -4.00 0.97
CA ILE A 179 -22.37 -3.51 2.33
C ILE A 179 -22.16 -1.99 2.38
N PHE A 180 -21.19 -1.50 1.61
CA PHE A 180 -20.87 -0.09 1.48
C PHE A 180 -20.68 0.27 0.00
N ASN A 181 -21.05 1.50 -0.33
CA ASN A 181 -20.66 2.28 -1.50
C ASN A 181 -20.27 3.69 -0.99
N ALA A 182 -20.00 4.66 -1.88
CA ALA A 182 -19.66 6.03 -1.45
C ALA A 182 -20.73 6.68 -0.55
N ASP A 183 -22.02 6.39 -0.78
CA ASP A 183 -23.15 7.00 -0.07
C ASP A 183 -23.50 6.29 1.26
N THR A 184 -23.05 5.05 1.43
CA THR A 184 -23.32 4.20 2.61
C THR A 184 -22.08 3.88 3.45
N MET A 185 -20.92 4.40 3.04
CA MET A 185 -19.69 4.41 3.83
C MET A 185 -19.96 4.92 5.26
N PRO A 186 -19.54 4.20 6.33
CA PRO A 186 -19.78 4.65 7.70
C PRO A 186 -19.18 6.03 7.94
N ASN A 187 -19.84 6.87 8.75
CA ASN A 187 -19.27 8.16 9.11
C ASN A 187 -17.97 7.97 9.90
N LEU A 188 -16.98 8.85 9.75
CA LEU A 188 -15.69 8.73 10.44
C LEU A 188 -15.80 8.78 11.98
N SER A 189 -16.91 9.30 12.52
CA SER A 189 -17.27 9.19 13.94
C SER A 189 -17.60 7.76 14.40
N GLN A 190 -18.03 6.89 13.48
CA GLN A 190 -18.36 5.48 13.70
C GLN A 190 -17.17 4.54 13.46
N ILE A 191 -15.98 5.09 13.22
CA ILE A 191 -14.71 4.35 13.22
C ILE A 191 -14.12 4.42 14.63
N PHE A 192 -14.00 3.26 15.27
CA PHE A 192 -13.58 3.10 16.66
C PHE A 192 -12.21 2.42 16.78
N SER A 193 -11.76 1.71 15.76
CA SER A 193 -10.49 0.98 15.73
C SER A 193 -9.86 0.93 14.33
N LEU A 194 -8.57 0.60 14.23
CA LEU A 194 -7.93 0.46 12.92
C LEU A 194 -8.47 -0.70 12.07
N ASN A 195 -9.10 -1.71 12.69
CA ASN A 195 -9.71 -2.82 11.95
C ASN A 195 -10.95 -2.36 11.17
N ASP A 196 -11.57 -1.26 11.59
CA ASP A 196 -12.79 -0.76 10.98
C ASP A 196 -12.45 -0.10 9.62
N PHE A 197 -11.27 0.53 9.51
CA PHE A 197 -10.72 0.99 8.23
C PHE A 197 -10.44 -0.17 7.28
N GLU A 198 -9.81 -1.26 7.74
CA GLU A 198 -9.61 -2.47 6.93
C GLU A 198 -10.95 -3.08 6.49
N TYR A 199 -11.93 -3.17 7.40
CA TYR A 199 -13.26 -3.69 7.10
C TYR A 199 -14.01 -2.84 6.07
N VAL A 200 -13.92 -1.51 6.14
CA VAL A 200 -14.48 -0.60 5.14
C VAL A 200 -13.73 -0.72 3.80
N ALA A 201 -12.40 -0.68 3.82
CA ALA A 201 -11.55 -0.82 2.64
C ALA A 201 -11.80 -2.13 1.89
N LYS A 202 -11.96 -3.25 2.59
CA LYS A 202 -12.31 -4.57 2.03
C LYS A 202 -13.59 -4.60 1.20
N HIS A 203 -14.53 -3.69 1.46
CA HIS A 203 -15.83 -3.63 0.78
C HIS A 203 -15.97 -2.46 -0.20
N LEU A 204 -15.06 -1.48 -0.17
CA LEU A 204 -15.08 -0.31 -1.05
C LEU A 204 -13.97 -0.29 -2.11
N LEU A 205 -12.81 -0.87 -1.83
CA LEU A 205 -11.71 -0.92 -2.79
C LEU A 205 -12.04 -1.85 -3.97
N ASN A 206 -11.40 -1.60 -5.10
CA ASN A 206 -11.34 -2.57 -6.18
C ASN A 206 -10.80 -3.91 -5.62
N PRO A 207 -11.46 -5.07 -5.87
CA PRO A 207 -11.05 -6.36 -5.32
C PRO A 207 -9.58 -6.71 -5.58
N LEU A 208 -9.04 -6.33 -6.74
CA LEU A 208 -7.65 -6.55 -7.11
C LEU A 208 -6.68 -5.69 -6.29
N VAL A 209 -7.05 -4.44 -5.98
CA VAL A 209 -6.25 -3.56 -5.11
C VAL A 209 -6.28 -4.07 -3.67
N TYR A 210 -7.47 -4.43 -3.15
CA TYR A 210 -7.55 -5.02 -1.81
C TYR A 210 -6.74 -6.32 -1.72
N ALA A 211 -6.81 -7.18 -2.75
CA ALA A 211 -6.00 -8.38 -2.85
C ALA A 211 -4.50 -8.07 -2.86
N TYR A 212 -4.03 -7.09 -3.65
CA TYR A 212 -2.62 -6.70 -3.68
C TYR A 212 -2.12 -6.23 -2.31
N ILE A 213 -2.89 -5.37 -1.65
CA ILE A 213 -2.52 -4.85 -0.33
C ILE A 213 -2.52 -6.00 0.69
N GLN A 214 -3.57 -6.84 0.71
CA GLN A 214 -3.78 -7.81 1.77
C GLN A 214 -2.96 -9.10 1.62
N SER A 215 -2.82 -9.66 0.42
CA SER A 215 -2.28 -11.02 0.21
C SER A 215 -0.91 -11.23 0.86
N GLY A 216 -0.66 -12.43 1.35
CA GLY A 216 0.64 -12.95 1.74
C GLY A 216 1.20 -13.94 0.72
N SER A 217 2.35 -14.53 1.04
CA SER A 217 2.93 -15.62 0.24
C SER A 217 2.22 -16.96 0.48
N ASP A 218 2.12 -17.76 -0.58
CA ASP A 218 1.78 -19.18 -0.58
C ASP A 218 0.47 -19.49 0.17
N ASN A 219 0.56 -20.04 1.39
CA ASN A 219 -0.61 -20.40 2.20
C ASN A 219 -0.98 -19.30 3.21
N GLU A 220 -0.24 -18.20 3.23
CA GLU A 220 -0.40 -17.02 4.10
C GLU A 220 -0.32 -17.34 5.61
N PHE A 221 0.42 -18.37 6.02
CA PHE A 221 0.63 -18.67 7.45
C PHE A 221 1.38 -17.52 8.15
N THR A 222 2.49 -17.04 7.58
CA THR A 222 3.26 -15.91 8.14
C THR A 222 2.38 -14.66 8.31
N LEU A 223 1.57 -14.32 7.31
CA LEU A 223 0.64 -13.18 7.34
C LEU A 223 -0.32 -13.26 8.55
N ARG A 224 -0.90 -14.43 8.80
CA ARG A 224 -1.82 -14.65 9.93
C ARG A 224 -1.08 -14.73 11.27
N GLU A 225 0.06 -15.41 11.30
CA GLU A 225 0.84 -15.65 12.52
C GLU A 225 1.45 -14.35 13.07
N ASN A 226 1.82 -13.40 12.21
CA ASN A 226 2.16 -12.02 12.57
C ASN A 226 1.12 -11.38 13.50
N ARG A 227 -0.17 -11.65 13.30
CA ARG A 227 -1.26 -11.18 14.17
C ARG A 227 -1.52 -12.12 15.35
N ASN A 228 -1.50 -13.43 15.13
CA ASN A 228 -1.84 -14.41 16.15
C ASN A 228 -0.83 -14.43 17.32
N ALA A 229 0.46 -14.27 17.04
CA ALA A 229 1.50 -14.31 18.07
C ALA A 229 1.36 -13.17 19.11
N LEU A 230 0.87 -12.00 18.69
CA LEU A 230 0.53 -10.90 19.61
C LEU A 230 -0.59 -11.28 20.59
N GLY A 231 -1.46 -12.21 20.22
CA GLY A 231 -2.48 -12.79 21.09
C GLY A 231 -1.95 -13.80 22.11
N ARG A 232 -0.68 -14.24 22.00
CA ARG A 232 -0.02 -15.13 22.97
C ARG A 232 0.91 -14.41 23.95
N ILE A 233 0.83 -13.08 23.99
CA ILE A 233 1.49 -12.24 25.01
C ILE A 233 0.39 -11.59 25.86
N PHE A 234 0.50 -11.71 27.17
CA PHE A 234 -0.41 -11.10 28.14
C PHE A 234 0.29 -9.98 28.92
N PHE A 235 -0.48 -9.17 29.63
CA PHE A 235 0.03 -8.06 30.44
C PHE A 235 0.03 -8.42 31.93
N ARG A 236 1.04 -7.90 32.64
CA ARG A 236 1.22 -8.00 34.10
C ARG A 236 1.10 -6.59 34.70
N PRO A 237 -0.12 -6.01 34.77
CA PRO A 237 -0.31 -4.62 35.16
C PRO A 237 0.04 -4.36 36.63
N ARG A 238 0.63 -3.18 36.91
CA ARG A 238 0.91 -2.70 38.26
C ARG A 238 -0.31 -1.97 38.84
N CYS A 239 -0.90 -2.51 39.90
CA CYS A 239 -1.97 -1.84 40.64
C CYS A 239 -1.41 -0.75 41.58
N LEU A 240 -2.28 0.21 41.99
CA LEU A 240 -1.98 1.28 42.95
C LEU A 240 -0.85 2.26 42.55
N VAL A 241 -0.48 2.32 41.27
CA VAL A 241 0.42 3.35 40.71
C VAL A 241 -0.37 4.63 40.43
N ASP A 242 0.17 5.80 40.78
CA ASP A 242 -0.40 7.07 40.33
C ASP A 242 -0.08 7.27 38.85
N VAL A 243 -1.13 7.28 38.01
CA VAL A 243 -1.05 7.41 36.55
C VAL A 243 -1.80 8.65 36.06
N LYS A 244 -1.78 9.76 36.81
CA LYS A 244 -2.33 11.06 36.36
C LYS A 244 -1.56 11.60 35.14
N SER A 245 -0.24 11.65 35.25
CA SER A 245 0.69 11.87 34.12
C SER A 245 0.69 10.70 33.12
N ASN A 246 1.13 10.96 31.90
CA ASN A 246 1.71 9.95 31.01
C ASN A 246 2.62 10.64 29.97
N GLN A 247 3.84 10.15 29.78
CA GLN A 247 4.85 10.67 28.87
C GLN A 247 5.10 9.66 27.74
N MET A 248 4.44 9.91 26.60
CA MET A 248 4.56 9.09 25.39
C MET A 248 5.71 9.51 24.45
N ASN A 249 6.41 10.59 24.79
CA ASN A 249 7.51 11.12 23.99
C ASN A 249 8.75 10.23 24.10
N THR A 250 9.46 10.09 22.98
CA THR A 250 10.63 9.23 22.81
C THR A 250 11.55 9.83 21.73
N GLU A 251 12.68 9.17 21.45
CA GLU A 251 13.59 9.51 20.37
C GLU A 251 13.86 8.28 19.49
N PHE A 252 13.99 8.49 18.18
CA PHE A 252 14.35 7.46 17.20
C PHE A 252 15.57 7.95 16.41
N LEU A 253 16.74 7.32 16.57
CA LEU A 253 17.98 7.67 15.85
C LEU A 253 18.33 9.18 15.87
N GLY A 254 18.24 9.81 17.06
CA GLY A 254 18.50 11.25 17.24
C GLY A 254 17.33 12.18 16.91
N VAL A 255 16.13 11.64 16.65
CA VAL A 255 14.95 12.39 16.20
C VAL A 255 13.81 12.24 17.20
N LYS A 256 13.38 13.35 17.80
CA LYS A 256 12.32 13.37 18.81
C LYS A 256 10.95 13.09 18.22
N SER A 257 10.11 12.40 18.98
CA SER A 257 8.74 12.02 18.60
C SER A 257 7.82 12.08 19.83
N ASP A 258 6.58 12.53 19.65
CA ASP A 258 5.58 12.63 20.74
C ASP A 258 4.77 11.33 20.94
N VAL A 259 5.07 10.29 20.16
CA VAL A 259 4.41 8.99 20.19
C VAL A 259 5.42 7.86 20.01
N PRO A 260 5.21 6.69 20.63
CA PRO A 260 6.20 5.62 20.63
C PRO A 260 5.98 4.64 19.47
N PHE A 261 5.74 5.17 18.26
CA PHE A 261 5.61 4.38 17.03
C PHE A 261 5.98 5.21 15.80
N ILE A 262 6.28 4.53 14.70
CA ILE A 262 6.48 5.15 13.38
C ILE A 262 5.47 4.63 12.36
N VAL A 263 5.20 5.43 11.34
CA VAL A 263 4.45 5.02 10.15
C VAL A 263 5.42 4.25 9.24
N GLY A 264 5.15 2.96 9.04
CA GLY A 264 5.96 2.09 8.20
C GLY A 264 5.73 2.34 6.71
N ALA A 265 6.68 1.89 5.88
CA ALA A 265 6.64 2.15 4.45
C ALA A 265 5.52 1.38 3.75
N PHE A 266 4.84 2.07 2.84
CA PHE A 266 3.93 1.49 1.85
C PHE A 266 4.04 2.31 0.55
N SER A 267 3.82 1.68 -0.60
CA SER A 267 3.78 2.33 -1.91
C SER A 267 2.40 2.18 -2.55
N GLY A 268 2.06 3.09 -3.48
CA GLY A 268 0.75 3.11 -4.14
C GLY A 268 -0.39 3.53 -3.22
N ILE A 269 -0.22 4.62 -2.46
CA ILE A 269 -1.27 5.21 -1.62
C ILE A 269 -2.49 5.63 -2.46
N GLU A 270 -2.27 6.04 -3.70
CA GLU A 270 -3.27 6.41 -4.71
C GLU A 270 -4.19 5.26 -5.10
N LEU A 271 -3.71 4.01 -4.96
CA LEU A 271 -4.51 2.81 -5.23
C LEU A 271 -5.67 2.70 -4.23
N VAL A 272 -5.48 3.20 -3.00
CA VAL A 272 -6.55 3.28 -1.99
C VAL A 272 -7.44 4.49 -2.25
N ASN A 273 -6.87 5.62 -2.68
CA ASN A 273 -7.58 6.87 -2.94
C ASN A 273 -6.76 7.79 -3.84
N GLU A 274 -7.26 8.05 -5.06
CA GLU A 274 -6.59 8.85 -6.11
C GLU A 274 -6.27 10.31 -5.71
N LYS A 275 -6.70 10.77 -4.52
CA LYS A 275 -6.47 12.12 -3.97
C LYS A 275 -5.51 12.13 -2.77
N SER A 276 -4.99 10.98 -2.36
CA SER A 276 -4.00 10.86 -1.30
C SER A 276 -2.59 10.88 -1.88
N SER A 277 -1.62 11.39 -1.11
CA SER A 277 -0.21 11.51 -1.50
C SER A 277 0.71 11.34 -0.29
N ASP A 278 1.93 10.84 -0.51
CA ASP A 278 2.87 10.55 0.58
C ASP A 278 3.31 11.82 1.32
N ASP A 279 3.46 12.96 0.64
CA ASP A 279 3.84 14.24 1.28
C ASP A 279 2.84 14.63 2.37
N SER A 280 1.55 14.52 2.06
CA SER A 280 0.48 14.82 3.01
C SER A 280 0.37 13.80 4.15
N VAL A 281 0.74 12.54 3.93
CA VAL A 281 0.90 11.55 5.02
C VAL A 281 2.07 11.90 5.92
N VAL A 282 3.24 12.23 5.36
CA VAL A 282 4.44 12.58 6.12
C VAL A 282 4.22 13.87 6.94
N GLU A 283 3.58 14.89 6.35
CA GLU A 283 3.20 16.12 7.05
C GLU A 283 2.24 15.83 8.22
N LEU A 284 1.19 15.03 8.00
CA LEU A 284 0.23 14.69 9.03
C LEU A 284 0.84 13.82 10.14
N SER A 285 1.72 12.86 9.82
CA SER A 285 2.50 12.13 10.83
C SER A 285 3.21 13.09 11.77
N GLN A 286 3.95 14.06 11.23
CA GLN A 286 4.75 14.99 12.03
C GLN A 286 3.90 16.02 12.79
N LYS A 287 2.78 16.47 12.21
CA LYS A 287 1.76 17.26 12.92
C LYS A 287 1.23 16.54 14.18
N TYR A 288 1.20 15.20 14.17
CA TYR A 288 0.82 14.37 15.33
C TYR A 288 2.00 13.88 16.17
N GLY A 289 3.23 14.26 15.79
CA GLY A 289 4.49 13.95 16.46
C GLY A 289 5.12 12.61 16.07
N ALA A 290 4.63 11.92 15.04
CA ALA A 290 5.15 10.64 14.55
C ALA A 290 6.15 10.81 13.38
N MET A 291 7.11 9.89 13.26
CA MET A 291 7.95 9.77 12.06
C MET A 291 7.33 8.81 11.02
N SER A 292 7.77 8.93 9.77
CA SER A 292 7.38 8.05 8.66
C SER A 292 8.61 7.48 7.94
N ILE A 293 8.49 6.25 7.44
CA ILE A 293 9.40 5.68 6.42
C ILE A 293 8.77 5.88 5.04
N VAL A 294 9.42 6.65 4.16
CA VAL A 294 9.02 6.84 2.76
C VAL A 294 9.59 5.72 1.90
N ALA A 295 8.82 5.20 0.93
CA ALA A 295 9.25 4.13 0.04
C ALA A 295 10.19 4.63 -1.10
N LYS A 296 11.08 3.76 -1.61
CA LYS A 296 11.82 3.97 -2.89
C LYS A 296 10.84 4.22 -4.03
N ASP A 297 9.76 3.46 -4.05
CA ASP A 297 8.70 3.47 -5.05
C ASP A 297 7.61 4.53 -4.76
N SER A 298 7.98 5.61 -4.06
CA SER A 298 7.13 6.78 -3.81
C SER A 298 6.87 7.53 -5.11
N THR A 299 5.61 7.75 -5.44
CA THR A 299 5.19 8.65 -6.55
C THR A 299 5.57 10.10 -6.26
N THR A 300 5.60 10.47 -4.98
CA THR A 300 5.89 11.79 -4.47
C THR A 300 7.40 12.07 -4.52
N PRO A 301 7.87 13.11 -5.26
CA PRO A 301 9.30 13.42 -5.36
C PRO A 301 9.93 13.89 -4.04
N LEU A 302 11.19 13.52 -3.80
CA LEU A 302 11.85 13.71 -2.50
C LEU A 302 11.91 15.17 -2.00
N ASN A 303 11.89 16.15 -2.90
CA ASN A 303 11.88 17.57 -2.51
C ASN A 303 10.59 18.01 -1.80
N LYS A 304 9.48 17.27 -1.94
CA LYS A 304 8.22 17.52 -1.23
C LYS A 304 8.34 17.28 0.28
N PHE A 305 9.20 16.36 0.69
CA PHE A 305 9.44 16.05 2.10
C PHE A 305 10.54 16.92 2.73
N ALA A 306 11.11 17.91 2.02
CA ALA A 306 12.33 18.60 2.46
C ALA A 306 12.18 19.33 3.81
N SER A 307 10.98 19.79 4.16
CA SER A 307 10.65 20.37 5.47
C SER A 307 10.44 19.34 6.60
N GLN A 308 10.40 18.04 6.28
CA GLN A 308 10.00 16.97 7.17
C GLN A 308 11.13 15.95 7.42
N SER A 309 11.38 15.62 8.69
CA SER A 309 12.39 14.62 9.07
C SER A 309 11.92 13.18 8.78
N ILE A 310 12.39 12.57 7.69
CA ILE A 310 11.93 11.24 7.24
C ILE A 310 12.98 10.15 7.45
N PHE A 311 12.51 8.90 7.54
CA PHE A 311 13.31 7.74 7.16
C PHE A 311 13.01 7.39 5.70
N TYR A 312 13.98 6.84 4.97
CA TYR A 312 13.80 6.49 3.55
C TYR A 312 14.15 5.02 3.31
N GLN A 313 13.18 4.22 2.86
CA GLN A 313 13.40 2.85 2.43
C GLN A 313 14.12 2.84 1.08
N TYR A 314 15.13 2.00 0.96
CA TYR A 314 15.78 1.72 -0.31
C TYR A 314 15.85 0.19 -0.53
N SER A 315 15.65 -0.25 -1.75
CA SER A 315 15.98 -1.59 -2.21
C SER A 315 17.12 -1.48 -3.23
N ILE A 316 18.01 -2.47 -3.21
CA ILE A 316 19.07 -2.62 -4.20
C ILE A 316 18.66 -3.82 -5.04
N ASP A 317 18.18 -3.53 -6.24
CA ASP A 317 17.44 -4.46 -7.08
C ASP A 317 18.27 -5.03 -8.23
N THR A 318 19.47 -4.48 -8.48
CA THR A 318 20.45 -4.99 -9.46
C THR A 318 21.88 -4.84 -8.95
N LYS A 319 22.84 -5.52 -9.60
CA LYS A 319 24.28 -5.37 -9.33
C LYS A 319 24.80 -3.97 -9.68
N ASP A 320 24.19 -3.31 -10.66
CA ASP A 320 24.56 -1.95 -11.07
C ASP A 320 23.98 -0.89 -10.14
N GLU A 321 22.83 -1.15 -9.51
CA GLU A 321 22.40 -0.36 -8.35
C GLU A 321 23.37 -0.54 -7.18
N LEU A 322 23.83 -1.77 -6.88
CA LEU A 322 24.76 -2.00 -5.78
C LEU A 322 26.08 -1.24 -5.96
N SER A 323 26.69 -1.32 -7.15
CA SER A 323 27.99 -0.69 -7.41
C SER A 323 27.96 0.83 -7.26
N ASN A 324 26.80 1.46 -7.51
CA ASN A 324 26.59 2.90 -7.37
C ASN A 324 25.91 3.32 -6.05
N ALA A 325 25.38 2.36 -5.27
CA ALA A 325 24.55 2.64 -4.10
C ALA A 325 25.25 3.51 -3.05
N ALA A 326 26.54 3.30 -2.81
CA ALA A 326 27.27 4.06 -1.79
C ALA A 326 27.32 5.57 -2.08
N ASP A 327 27.54 5.95 -3.34
CA ASP A 327 27.59 7.35 -3.74
C ASP A 327 26.20 7.94 -4.00
N HIS A 328 25.24 7.13 -4.44
CA HIS A 328 23.83 7.53 -4.50
C HIS A 328 23.25 7.85 -3.11
N LEU A 329 23.54 7.02 -2.09
CA LEU A 329 23.12 7.29 -0.70
C LEU A 329 23.79 8.54 -0.11
N LYS A 330 25.06 8.83 -0.43
CA LYS A 330 25.71 10.11 -0.10
C LYS A 330 25.01 11.29 -0.75
N GLU A 331 24.72 11.18 -2.05
CA GLU A 331 24.05 12.25 -2.78
C GLU A 331 22.65 12.52 -2.20
N LEU A 332 21.84 11.47 -1.98
CA LEU A 332 20.55 11.61 -1.32
C LEU A 332 20.68 12.27 0.05
N LYS A 333 21.68 11.87 0.87
CA LYS A 333 21.90 12.47 2.20
C LYS A 333 22.36 13.93 2.14
N ARG A 334 23.16 14.30 1.13
CA ARG A 334 23.65 15.67 0.90
C ARG A 334 22.53 16.59 0.41
N ASN A 335 21.75 16.11 -0.56
CA ASN A 335 20.70 16.88 -1.21
C ASN A 335 19.43 16.95 -0.32
N TYR A 336 19.20 15.92 0.50
CA TYR A 336 18.06 15.79 1.42
C TYR A 336 18.53 15.48 2.86
N PRO A 337 19.13 16.45 3.59
CA PRO A 337 19.60 16.28 4.97
C PRO A 337 18.47 16.04 6.00
N ASN A 338 17.23 16.20 5.57
CA ASN A 338 16.02 15.81 6.28
C ASN A 338 15.82 14.28 6.32
N ILE A 339 16.41 13.50 5.40
CA ILE A 339 16.50 12.04 5.51
C ILE A 339 17.43 11.71 6.69
N LYS A 340 16.90 11.01 7.69
CA LYS A 340 17.61 10.72 8.95
C LYS A 340 18.39 9.42 8.87
N ALA A 341 17.76 8.35 8.40
CA ALA A 341 18.37 7.05 8.14
C ALA A 341 17.78 6.38 6.89
N PHE A 342 18.56 5.47 6.29
CA PHE A 342 18.18 4.67 5.13
C PHE A 342 17.84 3.24 5.55
N PHE A 343 16.63 2.79 5.21
CA PHE A 343 16.11 1.46 5.55
C PHE A 343 16.33 0.52 4.36
N ILE A 344 17.47 -0.16 4.31
CA ILE A 344 17.86 -1.04 3.21
C ILE A 344 17.10 -2.36 3.34
N SER A 345 16.32 -2.72 2.32
CA SER A 345 15.47 -3.91 2.35
C SER A 345 16.28 -5.17 2.01
N VAL A 346 16.26 -6.16 2.91
CA VAL A 346 17.00 -7.43 2.82
C VAL A 346 16.10 -8.68 2.82
N ASP A 347 14.79 -8.52 3.04
CA ASP A 347 13.81 -9.63 2.98
C ASP A 347 13.32 -9.98 1.56
N THR A 348 13.80 -9.28 0.53
CA THR A 348 13.29 -9.39 -0.85
C THR A 348 14.32 -9.81 -1.91
N PRO A 349 15.18 -10.85 -1.73
CA PRO A 349 16.08 -11.28 -2.82
C PRO A 349 15.27 -11.79 -4.02
N VAL A 350 14.34 -12.72 -3.77
CA VAL A 350 13.32 -13.21 -4.70
C VAL A 350 11.95 -12.75 -4.21
N ARG A 351 11.00 -12.48 -5.13
CA ARG A 351 9.63 -12.08 -4.77
C ARG A 351 8.81 -13.28 -4.28
N GLY A 352 8.15 -13.15 -3.13
CA GLY A 352 7.21 -14.13 -2.59
C GLY A 352 5.99 -14.39 -3.49
N ASN A 353 5.45 -15.61 -3.39
CA ASN A 353 4.39 -16.10 -4.27
C ASN A 353 2.99 -15.67 -3.79
N LEU A 354 2.53 -14.49 -4.20
CA LEU A 354 1.21 -13.95 -3.82
C LEU A 354 0.03 -14.64 -4.54
N GLU A 355 -0.24 -15.91 -4.23
CA GLU A 355 -1.24 -16.72 -4.93
C GLU A 355 -2.66 -16.14 -4.89
N HIS A 356 -3.07 -15.57 -3.76
CA HIS A 356 -4.41 -15.00 -3.59
C HIS A 356 -4.64 -13.83 -4.58
N PHE A 357 -3.64 -12.96 -4.72
CA PHE A 357 -3.63 -11.90 -5.72
C PHE A 357 -3.67 -12.46 -7.15
N LYS A 358 -2.75 -13.38 -7.49
CA LYS A 358 -2.68 -14.00 -8.83
C LYS A 358 -4.01 -14.66 -9.26
N LYS A 359 -4.73 -15.28 -8.32
CA LYS A 359 -6.03 -15.92 -8.57
C LYS A 359 -7.14 -14.90 -8.85
N ILE A 360 -7.13 -13.73 -8.18
CA ILE A 360 -8.07 -12.63 -8.44
C ILE A 360 -7.71 -11.87 -9.74
N GLU A 361 -6.43 -11.68 -10.02
CA GLU A 361 -5.89 -11.12 -11.26
C GLU A 361 -6.33 -11.94 -12.48
N ALA A 362 -6.13 -13.27 -12.44
CA ALA A 362 -6.58 -14.19 -13.48
C ALA A 362 -8.11 -14.16 -13.68
N GLN A 363 -8.90 -14.05 -12.60
CA GLN A 363 -10.36 -13.93 -12.69
C GLN A 363 -10.80 -12.60 -13.33
N ALA A 364 -10.14 -11.48 -13.02
CA ALA A 364 -10.46 -10.19 -13.64
C ALA A 364 -10.25 -10.21 -15.17
N HIS A 365 -9.16 -10.86 -15.61
CA HIS A 365 -8.83 -11.03 -17.02
C HIS A 365 -9.72 -12.04 -17.78
N GLN A 366 -10.42 -12.96 -17.10
CA GLN A 366 -11.37 -13.88 -17.74
C GLN A 366 -12.68 -13.22 -18.19
N TYR A 367 -13.05 -12.07 -17.60
CA TYR A 367 -14.36 -11.45 -17.81
C TYR A 367 -14.30 -9.99 -18.28
N SER A 368 -13.11 -9.41 -18.48
CA SER A 368 -12.97 -8.03 -18.97
C SER A 368 -11.60 -7.73 -19.57
N ASP A 369 -11.58 -6.86 -20.59
CA ASP A 369 -10.38 -6.21 -21.11
C ASP A 369 -9.83 -5.10 -20.18
N ILE A 370 -10.25 -5.08 -18.90
CA ILE A 370 -9.71 -4.15 -17.92
C ILE A 370 -8.28 -4.62 -17.61
N PRO A 371 -7.24 -3.84 -17.91
CA PRO A 371 -5.90 -4.19 -17.49
C PRO A 371 -5.86 -4.19 -15.96
N ALA A 372 -5.46 -5.31 -15.37
CA ALA A 372 -4.97 -5.31 -14.01
C ALA A 372 -3.87 -4.22 -13.91
N PRO A 373 -3.95 -3.24 -12.98
CA PRO A 373 -2.77 -2.52 -12.54
C PRO A 373 -1.66 -3.54 -12.27
N GLN A 374 -0.54 -3.40 -12.97
CA GLN A 374 0.53 -4.40 -13.03
C GLN A 374 1.37 -4.33 -11.75
N LEU A 375 0.79 -4.85 -10.66
CA LEU A 375 1.29 -4.73 -9.30
C LEU A 375 2.36 -5.79 -8.95
N GLN A 376 2.77 -6.58 -9.95
CA GLN A 376 3.96 -7.43 -9.91
C GLN A 376 5.04 -6.80 -10.79
N LEU A 377 6.06 -6.18 -10.16
CA LEU A 377 7.32 -5.89 -10.81
C LEU A 377 7.95 -7.19 -11.35
N SER A 378 8.58 -7.09 -12.52
CA SER A 378 9.14 -8.18 -13.31
C SER A 378 9.67 -9.38 -12.50
N THR A 379 9.22 -10.58 -12.86
CA THR A 379 9.77 -11.86 -12.37
C THR A 379 11.04 -12.28 -13.10
N SER A 380 11.69 -11.37 -13.85
CA SER A 380 13.02 -11.60 -14.44
C SER A 380 14.01 -12.02 -13.36
N GLU A 381 14.58 -13.21 -13.51
CA GLU A 381 15.44 -13.83 -12.51
C GLU A 381 16.64 -12.94 -12.19
N ARG A 382 16.70 -12.47 -10.95
CA ARG A 382 17.81 -11.65 -10.48
C ARG A 382 19.00 -12.57 -10.18
N ASN A 383 19.93 -12.62 -11.12
CA ASN A 383 21.30 -13.13 -10.91
C ASN A 383 22.13 -12.16 -10.02
N PHE A 384 21.52 -11.71 -8.93
CA PHE A 384 22.04 -10.78 -7.95
C PHE A 384 21.34 -11.02 -6.60
N SER A 385 22.09 -10.99 -5.51
CA SER A 385 21.56 -11.02 -4.14
C SER A 385 22.55 -10.30 -3.23
N LEU A 386 22.03 -9.47 -2.33
CA LEU A 386 22.83 -8.79 -1.31
C LEU A 386 23.43 -9.79 -0.32
N THR A 387 24.72 -9.65 -0.04
CA THR A 387 25.44 -10.36 1.02
C THR A 387 25.73 -9.44 2.22
N TRP A 388 26.25 -10.02 3.31
CA TRP A 388 26.74 -9.21 4.45
C TRP A 388 27.95 -8.35 4.07
N ASP A 389 28.83 -8.87 3.22
CA ASP A 389 30.03 -8.14 2.79
C ASP A 389 29.63 -6.91 1.96
N ASP A 390 28.68 -7.05 1.02
CA ASP A 390 28.12 -5.92 0.26
C ASP A 390 27.53 -4.83 1.16
N LEU A 391 26.86 -5.23 2.25
CA LEU A 391 26.23 -4.30 3.20
C LEU A 391 27.25 -3.62 4.13
N ILE A 392 28.34 -4.31 4.48
CA ILE A 392 29.47 -3.74 5.22
C ILE A 392 30.18 -2.69 4.34
N ASP A 393 30.52 -3.07 3.11
CA ASP A 393 31.11 -2.21 2.09
C ASP A 393 30.23 -0.97 1.84
N LEU A 394 28.93 -1.16 1.67
CA LEU A 394 27.96 -0.07 1.49
C LEU A 394 27.92 0.88 2.68
N LYS A 395 27.83 0.35 3.91
CA LYS A 395 27.82 1.14 5.16
C LYS A 395 29.07 2.01 5.28
N GLU A 396 30.24 1.43 5.04
CA GLU A 396 31.52 2.14 5.18
C GLU A 396 31.71 3.17 4.07
N LYS A 397 31.54 2.75 2.81
CA LYS A 397 31.69 3.63 1.65
C LYS A 397 30.67 4.76 1.63
N ALA A 398 29.42 4.52 2.05
CA ALA A 398 28.38 5.56 2.11
C ALA A 398 28.53 6.49 3.31
N SER A 399 28.94 5.96 4.48
CA SER A 399 29.07 6.71 5.74
C SER A 399 27.77 7.44 6.16
N VAL A 400 26.61 6.80 5.95
CA VAL A 400 25.28 7.28 6.36
C VAL A 400 24.60 6.30 7.34
N PRO A 401 23.64 6.74 8.17
CA PRO A 401 22.91 5.82 9.05
C PRO A 401 22.06 4.82 8.24
N ILE A 402 22.44 3.54 8.28
CA ILE A 402 21.74 2.43 7.62
C ILE A 402 21.04 1.55 8.65
N VAL A 403 19.76 1.26 8.42
CA VAL A 403 18.94 0.27 9.13
C VAL A 403 18.64 -0.87 8.18
N LEU A 404 18.83 -2.12 8.60
CA LEU A 404 18.51 -3.29 7.77
C LEU A 404 17.03 -3.69 7.97
N LYS A 405 16.19 -3.54 6.94
CA LYS A 405 14.75 -3.88 6.96
C LYS A 405 14.51 -5.29 6.43
N GLY A 406 13.84 -6.13 7.22
CA GLY A 406 13.50 -7.49 6.81
C GLY A 406 14.26 -8.59 7.56
N VAL A 407 14.86 -8.25 8.72
CA VAL A 407 15.63 -9.21 9.53
C VAL A 407 14.67 -10.16 10.25
N GLN A 408 14.84 -11.48 10.04
CA GLN A 408 13.84 -12.49 10.43
C GLN A 408 14.34 -13.51 11.46
N ARG A 409 15.58 -13.36 11.97
CA ARG A 409 16.15 -14.23 13.02
C ARG A 409 17.09 -13.46 13.95
N VAL A 410 17.33 -14.04 15.14
CA VAL A 410 18.03 -13.40 16.27
C VAL A 410 19.51 -13.14 15.96
N GLU A 411 20.16 -14.09 15.30
CA GLU A 411 21.57 -14.06 14.94
C GLU A 411 21.89 -12.83 14.09
N ASP A 412 21.02 -12.52 13.13
CA ASP A 412 21.18 -11.42 12.18
C ASP A 412 20.84 -10.05 12.80
N VAL A 413 19.92 -10.01 13.78
CA VAL A 413 19.68 -8.81 14.61
C VAL A 413 20.93 -8.48 15.44
N ILE A 414 21.53 -9.49 16.05
CA ILE A 414 22.77 -9.34 16.85
C ILE A 414 23.95 -8.98 15.94
N LEU A 415 24.06 -9.58 14.76
CA LEU A 415 25.10 -9.27 13.77
C LEU A 415 24.98 -7.84 13.25
N SER A 416 23.75 -7.35 13.00
CA SER A 416 23.47 -5.96 12.62
C SER A 416 24.03 -4.98 13.66
N LYS A 417 23.84 -5.25 14.96
CA LYS A 417 24.40 -4.42 16.05
C LYS A 417 25.93 -4.55 16.13
N LYS A 418 26.49 -5.76 16.00
CA LYS A 418 27.93 -6.01 16.08
C LYS A 418 28.73 -5.41 14.92
N LEU A 419 28.15 -5.32 13.72
CA LEU A 419 28.76 -4.67 12.54
C LEU A 419 28.60 -3.14 12.52
N GLY A 420 27.90 -2.56 13.51
CA GLY A 420 27.74 -1.11 13.65
C GLY A 420 26.81 -0.49 12.61
N PHE A 421 25.77 -1.21 12.15
CA PHE A 421 24.64 -0.57 11.48
C PHE A 421 23.87 0.33 12.47
N ALA A 422 23.15 1.32 11.96
CA ALA A 422 22.35 2.23 12.79
C ALA A 422 21.09 1.57 13.37
N GLY A 423 20.71 0.38 12.89
CA GLY A 423 19.60 -0.39 13.44
C GLY A 423 19.28 -1.65 12.63
N ALA A 424 18.29 -2.39 13.11
CA ALA A 424 17.62 -3.43 12.35
C ALA A 424 16.10 -3.24 12.48
N LEU A 425 15.34 -3.49 11.42
CA LEU A 425 13.88 -3.58 11.43
C LEU A 425 13.48 -5.04 11.23
N ILE A 426 13.04 -5.65 12.34
CA ILE A 426 12.48 -7.00 12.36
C ILE A 426 11.14 -6.98 11.62
N SER A 427 11.11 -7.57 10.43
CA SER A 427 9.95 -7.63 9.54
C SER A 427 10.09 -8.82 8.60
N ASN A 428 8.97 -9.35 8.12
CA ASN A 428 8.89 -10.37 7.07
C ASN A 428 8.05 -9.86 5.88
N HIS A 429 8.24 -8.57 5.57
CA HIS A 429 7.47 -7.78 4.62
C HIS A 429 5.94 -7.85 4.83
N GLY A 430 5.50 -8.01 6.09
CA GLY A 430 4.10 -8.21 6.45
C GLY A 430 3.51 -9.56 6.02
N GLY A 431 4.35 -10.60 5.88
CA GLY A 431 3.98 -11.94 5.42
C GLY A 431 3.96 -12.11 3.90
N LYS A 432 4.59 -11.19 3.15
CA LYS A 432 4.58 -11.16 1.67
C LYS A 432 5.78 -11.83 0.99
N GLN A 433 6.78 -12.32 1.72
CA GLN A 433 7.98 -12.94 1.12
C GLN A 433 8.10 -14.42 1.49
N LEU A 434 8.57 -14.78 2.70
CA LEU A 434 8.68 -16.17 3.14
C LEU A 434 7.44 -16.61 3.94
N ASP A 435 6.75 -17.66 3.49
CA ASP A 435 5.70 -18.33 4.28
C ASP A 435 6.29 -19.33 5.30
N GLN A 436 5.55 -19.64 6.37
CA GLN A 436 6.00 -20.41 7.55
C GLN A 436 7.19 -19.81 8.33
N GLY A 437 7.47 -18.51 8.14
CA GLY A 437 8.45 -17.78 8.95
C GLY A 437 7.99 -17.55 10.39
N LEU A 438 8.93 -17.18 11.27
CA LEU A 438 8.59 -16.70 12.62
C LEU A 438 7.83 -15.36 12.52
N SER A 439 6.97 -15.08 13.50
CA SER A 439 6.40 -13.74 13.64
C SER A 439 7.46 -12.74 14.15
N PRO A 440 7.43 -11.46 13.72
CA PRO A 440 8.36 -10.43 14.16
C PRO A 440 8.38 -10.23 15.68
N ILE A 441 7.25 -10.47 16.36
CA ILE A 441 7.17 -10.38 17.82
C ILE A 441 7.86 -11.56 18.53
N GLU A 442 7.84 -12.77 17.97
CA GLU A 442 8.65 -13.90 18.48
C GLU A 442 10.15 -13.67 18.26
N VAL A 443 10.53 -13.15 17.09
CA VAL A 443 11.93 -12.82 16.78
C VAL A 443 12.43 -11.74 17.73
N LEU A 444 11.62 -10.70 17.99
CA LEU A 444 11.92 -9.66 18.98
C LEU A 444 12.06 -10.24 20.39
N TYR A 445 11.12 -11.07 20.85
CA TYR A 445 11.19 -11.69 22.19
C TYR A 445 12.47 -12.53 22.36
N LYS A 446 12.82 -13.37 21.38
CA LYS A 446 14.04 -14.18 21.41
C LYS A 446 15.31 -13.31 21.30
N SER A 447 15.27 -12.23 20.52
CA SER A 447 16.37 -11.26 20.44
C SER A 447 16.59 -10.54 21.78
N HIS A 448 15.51 -10.12 22.42
CA HIS A 448 15.54 -9.52 23.75
C HIS A 448 16.15 -10.47 24.80
N GLN A 449 15.72 -11.74 24.83
CA GLN A 449 16.31 -12.76 25.70
C GLN A 449 17.81 -12.91 25.47
N GLU A 450 18.24 -12.93 24.20
CA GLU A 450 19.65 -13.17 23.84
C GLU A 450 20.56 -11.95 24.10
N PHE A 451 20.08 -10.73 23.83
CA PHE A 451 20.73 -9.50 24.27
C PHE A 451 20.91 -9.47 25.79
N SER A 452 19.87 -9.83 26.55
CA SER A 452 19.91 -9.91 28.02
C SER A 452 20.95 -10.93 28.53
N LYS A 453 21.02 -12.13 27.93
CA LYS A 453 22.04 -13.14 28.26
C LYS A 453 23.45 -12.65 27.99
N GLN A 454 23.68 -12.02 26.82
CA GLN A 454 24.97 -11.47 26.42
C GLN A 454 25.33 -10.17 27.16
N LYS A 455 24.43 -9.63 28.01
CA LYS A 455 24.56 -8.32 28.69
C LYS A 455 24.82 -7.16 27.73
N ILE A 456 24.29 -7.27 26.52
CA ILE A 456 24.32 -6.23 25.50
C ILE A 456 23.02 -5.44 25.64
N ASP A 457 23.11 -4.12 25.84
CA ASP A 457 21.90 -3.28 25.80
C ASP A 457 21.28 -3.35 24.40
N ILE A 458 19.96 -3.56 24.35
CA ILE A 458 19.20 -3.62 23.11
C ILE A 458 19.12 -2.23 22.46
N LYS A 459 18.97 -1.17 23.27
CA LYS A 459 19.06 0.22 22.85
C LYS A 459 20.48 0.76 23.05
N SER A 460 20.79 1.86 22.36
CA SER A 460 22.06 2.60 22.47
C SER A 460 22.03 3.76 21.49
N ASP A 461 22.74 4.86 21.78
CA ASP A 461 22.80 6.10 20.98
C ASP A 461 23.13 5.91 19.49
N LYS A 462 23.62 4.74 19.09
CA LYS A 462 24.05 4.38 17.72
C LYS A 462 23.31 3.17 17.11
N PHE A 463 22.38 2.54 17.82
CA PHE A 463 21.60 1.40 17.32
C PHE A 463 20.19 1.40 17.92
N GLU A 464 19.17 1.52 17.06
CA GLU A 464 17.77 1.32 17.42
C GLU A 464 17.26 0.00 16.81
N LEU A 465 16.50 -0.78 17.60
CA LEU A 465 15.81 -1.96 17.11
C LEU A 465 14.36 -1.58 16.77
N PHE A 466 13.94 -1.80 15.52
CA PHE A 466 12.58 -1.60 15.08
C PHE A 466 11.87 -2.95 14.85
N VAL A 467 10.54 -2.96 14.89
CA VAL A 467 9.72 -4.14 14.58
C VAL A 467 8.46 -3.76 13.80
N GLU A 468 8.07 -4.58 12.82
CA GLU A 468 6.87 -4.40 11.99
C GLU A 468 6.18 -5.76 11.79
N GLY A 469 4.93 -5.89 12.22
CA GLY A 469 4.11 -7.05 11.89
C GLY A 469 2.85 -7.17 12.72
N GLY A 470 1.68 -7.18 12.07
CA GLY A 470 0.40 -7.48 12.73
C GLY A 470 -0.11 -6.46 13.75
N PHE A 471 0.52 -5.30 13.93
CA PHE A 471 0.10 -4.26 14.89
C PHE A 471 -1.16 -3.52 14.41
N HIS A 472 -2.25 -3.63 15.18
CA HIS A 472 -3.57 -3.06 14.89
C HIS A 472 -4.19 -2.34 16.11
N ARG A 473 -3.53 -2.37 17.28
CA ARG A 473 -3.97 -1.78 18.55
C ARG A 473 -2.80 -1.18 19.33
N GLY A 474 -3.07 -0.20 20.19
CA GLY A 474 -2.10 0.36 21.14
C GLY A 474 -1.49 -0.70 22.06
N SER A 475 -2.28 -1.71 22.46
CA SER A 475 -1.78 -2.88 23.18
C SER A 475 -0.70 -3.69 22.45
N ASP A 476 -0.67 -3.67 21.11
CA ASP A 476 0.37 -4.37 20.34
C ASP A 476 1.68 -3.55 20.33
N ILE A 477 1.55 -2.22 20.21
CA ILE A 477 2.64 -1.24 20.28
C ILE A 477 3.33 -1.34 21.65
N ILE A 478 2.56 -1.37 22.74
CA ILE A 478 3.09 -1.50 24.10
C ILE A 478 3.87 -2.81 24.29
N LYS A 479 3.45 -3.93 23.66
CA LYS A 479 4.19 -5.19 23.71
C LYS A 479 5.57 -5.10 23.02
N ALA A 480 5.65 -4.43 21.88
CA ALA A 480 6.93 -4.18 21.20
C ALA A 480 7.85 -3.28 22.05
N LEU A 481 7.30 -2.22 22.65
CA LEU A 481 8.04 -1.29 23.51
C LEU A 481 8.57 -1.96 24.77
N CYS A 482 7.76 -2.78 25.44
CA CYS A 482 8.18 -3.56 26.61
C CYS A 482 9.32 -4.54 26.30
N LEU A 483 9.44 -5.03 25.06
CA LEU A 483 10.56 -5.86 24.61
C LEU A 483 11.77 -5.05 24.12
N GLY A 484 11.69 -3.71 24.14
CA GLY A 484 12.80 -2.80 23.88
C GLY A 484 12.92 -2.31 22.43
N ALA A 485 11.91 -2.50 21.57
CA ALA A 485 11.96 -2.07 20.16
C ALA A 485 10.93 -1.00 19.80
N THR A 486 11.25 -0.17 18.81
CA THR A 486 10.36 0.82 18.21
C THR A 486 9.41 0.16 17.18
N PRO A 487 8.09 0.18 17.40
CA PRO A 487 7.13 -0.43 16.49
C PRO A 487 6.80 0.46 15.27
N ALA A 488 6.66 -0.16 14.11
CA ALA A 488 6.19 0.44 12.86
C ALA A 488 4.81 -0.11 12.45
N ILE A 489 3.92 0.77 11.99
CA ILE A 489 2.55 0.43 11.58
C ILE A 489 2.37 0.78 10.09
N SER A 490 1.98 -0.20 9.26
CA SER A 490 1.93 -0.04 7.78
C SER A 490 0.51 -0.22 7.22
N LYS A 491 0.08 -1.45 6.89
CA LYS A 491 -1.25 -1.74 6.27
C LYS A 491 -2.43 -1.00 6.92
N PRO A 492 -2.58 -0.93 8.27
CA PRO A 492 -3.75 -0.30 8.88
C PRO A 492 -3.82 1.22 8.66
N PHE A 493 -2.67 1.90 8.54
CA PHE A 493 -2.63 3.31 8.15
C PHE A 493 -2.91 3.48 6.66
N LEU A 494 -2.39 2.62 5.79
CA LEU A 494 -2.74 2.61 4.37
C LEU A 494 -4.26 2.43 4.15
N TYR A 495 -4.92 1.51 4.86
CA TYR A 495 -6.38 1.35 4.76
C TYR A 495 -7.17 2.58 5.24
N SER A 496 -6.64 3.39 6.17
CA SER A 496 -7.32 4.60 6.64
C SER A 496 -7.48 5.67 5.54
N GLN A 497 -6.64 5.63 4.50
CA GLN A 497 -6.70 6.54 3.35
C GLN A 497 -7.94 6.35 2.46
N ILE A 498 -8.78 5.33 2.72
CA ILE A 498 -10.11 5.24 2.11
C ILE A 498 -10.98 6.46 2.48
N TYR A 499 -10.76 7.07 3.65
CA TYR A 499 -11.34 8.37 4.07
C TYR A 499 -10.40 9.57 3.78
N GLY A 500 -9.34 9.35 3.01
CA GLY A 500 -8.25 10.27 2.78
C GLY A 500 -7.54 10.69 4.07
N ASN A 501 -6.94 11.89 4.03
CA ASN A 501 -6.19 12.47 5.13
C ASN A 501 -6.96 12.64 6.45
N LYS A 502 -8.30 12.76 6.41
CA LYS A 502 -9.13 12.75 7.63
C LYS A 502 -9.17 11.37 8.28
N GLY A 503 -9.19 10.31 7.48
CA GLY A 503 -9.06 8.92 7.95
C GLY A 503 -7.72 8.67 8.63
N PHE A 504 -6.64 9.12 8.01
CA PHE A 504 -5.29 9.00 8.56
C PHE A 504 -5.10 9.81 9.85
N GLU A 505 -5.58 11.07 9.87
CA GLU A 505 -5.65 11.89 11.10
C GLU A 505 -6.44 11.20 12.22
N LYS A 506 -7.59 10.57 11.90
CA LYS A 506 -8.37 9.77 12.85
C LYS A 506 -7.61 8.51 13.30
N ALA A 507 -6.89 7.83 12.42
CA ALA A 507 -6.11 6.63 12.74
C ALA A 507 -4.94 6.92 13.70
N LEU A 508 -4.20 8.00 13.46
CA LEU A 508 -3.14 8.50 14.36
C LEU A 508 -3.71 8.82 15.74
N ASN A 509 -4.84 9.54 15.80
CA ASN A 509 -5.53 9.86 17.05
C ASN A 509 -6.04 8.61 17.80
N LEU A 510 -6.57 7.61 17.09
CA LEU A 510 -7.00 6.35 17.69
C LEU A 510 -5.82 5.64 18.38
N ILE A 511 -4.73 5.38 17.66
CA ILE A 511 -3.56 4.70 18.25
C ILE A 511 -2.92 5.50 19.39
N LYS A 512 -2.78 6.83 19.24
CA LYS A 512 -2.28 7.72 20.32
C LYS A 512 -3.17 7.65 21.57
N SER A 513 -4.48 7.52 21.41
CA SER A 513 -5.44 7.38 22.51
C SER A 513 -5.43 5.97 23.12
N GLU A 514 -5.29 4.93 22.31
CA GLU A 514 -5.16 3.54 22.78
C GLU A 514 -3.89 3.36 23.61
N ILE A 515 -2.72 3.76 23.08
CA ILE A 515 -1.44 3.68 23.82
C ILE A 515 -1.54 4.42 25.15
N ASN A 516 -2.01 5.68 25.15
CA ASN A 516 -2.10 6.48 26.36
C ASN A 516 -2.97 5.84 27.45
N ARG A 517 -4.12 5.28 27.07
CA ARG A 517 -5.04 4.60 28.00
C ARG A 517 -4.44 3.28 28.48
N ASP A 518 -3.92 2.48 27.57
CA ASP A 518 -3.45 1.13 27.86
C ASP A 518 -2.16 1.15 28.71
N MET A 519 -1.29 2.16 28.54
CA MET A 519 -0.17 2.44 29.46
C MET A 519 -0.65 2.75 30.88
N LYS A 520 -1.66 3.61 31.04
CA LYS A 520 -2.23 3.95 32.36
C LYS A 520 -2.88 2.74 33.04
N LEU A 521 -3.54 1.87 32.26
CA LEU A 521 -4.09 0.59 32.75
C LEU A 521 -2.99 -0.43 33.12
N LEU A 522 -1.81 -0.33 32.52
CA LEU A 522 -0.64 -1.16 32.82
C LEU A 522 0.13 -0.67 34.07
N GLY A 523 -0.12 0.56 34.53
CA GLY A 523 0.63 1.20 35.62
C GLY A 523 1.94 1.85 35.18
N ALA A 524 2.01 2.34 33.93
CA ALA A 524 3.15 3.05 33.36
C ALA A 524 2.88 4.57 33.25
N ASN A 525 3.88 5.39 33.59
CA ASN A 525 3.83 6.86 33.48
C ASN A 525 4.65 7.39 32.30
N SER A 526 5.49 6.57 31.69
CA SER A 526 6.43 6.94 30.64
C SER A 526 6.76 5.74 29.75
N ILE A 527 7.32 5.98 28.57
CA ILE A 527 7.87 4.91 27.71
C ILE A 527 8.99 4.13 28.43
N ASN A 528 9.71 4.76 29.37
CA ASN A 528 10.78 4.11 30.13
C ASN A 528 10.27 3.13 31.19
N ASP A 529 9.00 3.23 31.60
CA ASP A 529 8.36 2.25 32.49
C ASP A 529 7.95 0.97 31.75
N LEU A 530 7.96 0.98 30.41
CA LEU A 530 7.58 -0.16 29.57
C LEU A 530 8.75 -1.14 29.48
N THR A 531 8.82 -2.05 30.45
CA THR A 531 9.85 -3.09 30.57
C THR A 531 9.27 -4.49 30.30
N PRO A 532 10.11 -5.53 30.11
CA PRO A 532 9.64 -6.90 29.89
C PRO A 532 8.88 -7.50 31.09
N GLU A 533 9.05 -6.95 32.29
CA GLU A 533 8.39 -7.46 33.51
C GLU A 533 6.86 -7.27 33.47
N LEU A 534 6.39 -6.32 32.64
CA LEU A 534 4.98 -6.02 32.41
C LEU A 534 4.33 -6.98 31.40
N LEU A 535 5.10 -7.95 30.86
CA LEU A 535 4.61 -8.97 29.94
C LEU A 535 4.65 -10.36 30.55
N ASP A 536 3.65 -11.17 30.24
CA ASP A 536 3.76 -12.63 30.23
C ASP A 536 3.92 -13.08 28.77
N CYS A 537 5.04 -13.74 28.50
CA CYS A 537 5.44 -14.25 27.19
C CYS A 537 5.55 -15.78 27.17
N GLU A 538 5.21 -16.51 28.25
CA GLU A 538 5.35 -17.97 28.31
C GLU A 538 4.56 -18.65 27.18
N SER A 539 3.38 -18.10 26.89
CA SER A 539 2.48 -18.59 25.84
C SER A 539 2.97 -18.39 24.40
N LEU A 540 4.03 -17.59 24.13
CA LEU A 540 4.62 -17.49 22.79
C LEU A 540 5.14 -18.85 22.28
N ASN A 541 5.53 -19.75 23.20
CA ASN A 541 6.01 -21.08 22.85
C ASN A 541 4.88 -22.02 22.33
N PHE A 542 3.62 -21.74 22.66
CA PHE A 542 2.48 -22.61 22.35
C PHE A 542 1.85 -22.31 20.99
N ARG A 543 2.59 -22.62 19.91
CA ARG A 543 2.07 -22.64 18.54
C ARG A 543 1.34 -23.95 18.25
N VAL A 544 0.14 -24.07 18.81
CA VAL A 544 -0.72 -25.25 18.63
C VAL A 544 -1.22 -25.32 17.18
N VAL A 545 -0.74 -26.31 16.43
CA VAL A 545 -1.44 -26.77 15.23
C VAL A 545 -2.70 -27.49 15.70
N LYS A 546 -3.86 -27.10 15.17
CA LYS A 546 -5.14 -27.72 15.51
C LYS A 546 -5.12 -29.18 15.05
N LYS A 547 -5.21 -30.12 16.00
CA LYS A 547 -5.40 -31.54 15.70
C LYS A 547 -6.73 -31.74 14.96
N ASP A 548 -6.76 -32.71 14.04
CA ASP A 548 -7.99 -33.12 13.36
C ASP A 548 -9.08 -33.42 14.38
N TYR A 549 -10.28 -32.89 14.14
CA TYR A 549 -11.45 -33.22 14.94
C TYR A 549 -11.96 -34.60 14.55
N ASP A 550 -12.48 -35.33 15.53
CA ASP A 550 -13.32 -36.49 15.25
C ASP A 550 -14.65 -35.96 14.70
N ASP A 551 -14.75 -35.90 13.36
CA ASP A 551 -15.94 -35.43 12.66
C ASP A 551 -17.17 -36.32 12.94
N LEU A 552 -16.98 -37.60 13.25
CA LEU A 552 -18.10 -38.49 13.61
C LEU A 552 -18.62 -38.16 15.01
N TYR A 553 -17.73 -37.96 15.99
CA TYR A 553 -18.12 -37.46 17.30
C TYR A 553 -18.77 -36.07 17.19
N GLY A 554 -18.15 -35.14 16.44
CA GLY A 554 -18.60 -33.77 16.28
C GLY A 554 -19.96 -33.62 15.57
N GLN A 555 -20.30 -34.52 14.65
CA GLN A 555 -21.61 -34.53 13.97
C GLN A 555 -22.71 -35.23 14.77
N ASN A 556 -22.36 -36.19 15.63
CA ASN A 556 -23.34 -36.91 16.47
C ASN A 556 -23.55 -36.26 17.86
N TYR A 557 -22.59 -35.45 18.33
CA TYR A 557 -22.71 -34.71 19.59
C TYR A 557 -23.87 -33.70 19.52
N SER A 558 -24.81 -33.83 20.46
CA SER A 558 -25.94 -32.92 20.59
C SER A 558 -25.66 -31.88 21.66
N ASP A 559 -25.42 -30.64 21.26
CA ASP A 559 -25.27 -29.50 22.17
C ASP A 559 -26.44 -29.39 23.15
N LEU A 560 -26.14 -29.11 24.42
CA LEU A 560 -27.16 -28.77 25.43
C LEU A 560 -27.76 -27.39 25.08
N PRO A 561 -29.04 -27.30 24.66
CA PRO A 561 -29.60 -26.03 24.24
C PRO A 561 -29.85 -25.10 25.45
N PRO A 562 -29.80 -23.77 25.27
CA PRO A 562 -30.21 -22.84 26.30
C PRO A 562 -31.69 -23.03 26.67
N PRO A 563 -32.12 -22.59 27.87
CA PRO A 563 -33.50 -22.73 28.31
C PRO A 563 -34.50 -22.12 27.30
N PRO A 564 -35.48 -22.89 26.79
CA PRO A 564 -36.44 -22.40 25.82
C PRO A 564 -37.42 -21.40 26.45
N PHE A 565 -37.87 -20.42 25.68
CA PHE A 565 -38.98 -19.54 26.08
C PHE A 565 -40.27 -20.35 26.28
N LYS A 566 -41.20 -19.88 27.12
CA LYS A 566 -42.43 -20.62 27.47
C LYS A 566 -43.28 -21.05 26.26
N ASN A 567 -43.34 -20.24 25.21
CA ASN A 567 -44.01 -20.57 23.94
C ASN A 567 -43.25 -21.62 23.10
N GLN A 568 -41.94 -21.76 23.27
CA GLN A 568 -41.13 -22.80 22.63
C GLN A 568 -41.23 -24.15 23.35
N GLN A 569 -41.54 -24.15 24.65
CA GLN A 569 -41.80 -25.40 25.40
C GLN A 569 -43.02 -26.14 24.85
N GLN A 570 -44.11 -25.42 24.54
CA GLN A 570 -45.30 -26.01 23.92
C GLN A 570 -45.01 -26.61 22.53
N LEU A 571 -44.18 -25.96 21.72
CA LEU A 571 -43.80 -26.45 20.39
C LEU A 571 -42.95 -27.73 20.44
N LYS A 572 -42.20 -28.00 21.52
CA LYS A 572 -41.41 -29.24 21.66
C LYS A 572 -42.26 -30.49 21.96
N MET A 573 -43.51 -30.37 22.38
CA MET A 573 -44.39 -31.53 22.61
C MET A 573 -45.05 -32.07 21.32
N VAL A 574 -44.77 -31.48 20.16
CA VAL A 574 -45.40 -31.85 18.86
C VAL A 574 -44.42 -32.64 17.95
N LYS A 575 -43.40 -33.27 18.55
CA LYS A 575 -42.52 -34.25 17.89
C LYS A 575 -42.10 -35.38 18.84
N CYS A 576 -42.99 -36.35 18.96
CA CYS A 576 -42.65 -37.76 19.14
C CYS A 576 -43.18 -38.51 17.91
#